data_AF-A0A7U3ZJJ7-F1
#
_entry.id   AF-A0A7U3ZJJ7-F1
#
_cell.length_a   1.000
_cell.length_b   1.000
_cell.length_c   1.000
_cell.angle_alpha   90.00
_cell.angle_beta   90.00
_cell.angle_gamma   90.00
#
_symmetry.space_group_name_H-M   'P 1'
#
loop_
_entity.id
_entity.type
_entity.pdbx_description
1 polymer ?
#
loop_
_entity_poly.entity_id
_entity_poly.type
_entity_poly.pdbx_seq_one_letter_code
_entity_poly.pdbx_strand_id
1 'polypeptide(L)'
;MTKFRLFACCMLTKGTQRSIICDLQRGDIYFITEALFEILTLYKNQDIKAIKKKYKNQHDEVIDEYFDFLIRNELGFFTNEINRFPGINLEWDFAGIVSNAIIEIDDIEIDSIFKIITQLNDIGGFVA
;
A
#
# COMPACT_ATOMS: atom_id res chain seq x y z
N MET A 1 -23.72 8.96 -6.96
CA MET A 1 -23.77 7.91 -5.91
C MET A 1 -22.41 7.90 -5.26
N THR A 2 -22.36 8.17 -3.96
CA THR A 2 -21.11 8.39 -3.24
C THR A 2 -20.46 7.07 -2.87
N LYS A 3 -19.14 6.99 -3.04
CA LYS A 3 -18.33 5.79 -2.82
C LYS A 3 -17.26 6.10 -1.78
N PHE A 4 -16.87 5.09 -1.00
CA PHE A 4 -15.83 5.26 0.01
C PHE A 4 -14.44 5.12 -0.61
N ARG A 5 -13.50 5.96 -0.20
CA ARG A 5 -12.11 5.93 -0.64
C ARG A 5 -11.19 6.06 0.58
N LEU A 6 -10.32 5.07 0.78
CA LEU A 6 -9.21 5.19 1.73
C LEU A 6 -8.24 6.27 1.28
N PHE A 7 -7.59 6.95 2.23
CA PHE A 7 -6.45 7.78 1.91
C PHE A 7 -5.33 6.93 1.29
N ALA A 8 -4.58 7.51 0.36
CA ALA A 8 -3.60 6.75 -0.40
C ALA A 8 -2.46 6.18 0.49
N CYS A 9 -2.17 6.83 1.62
CA CYS A 9 -1.22 6.36 2.64
C CYS A 9 -1.77 5.25 3.55
N CYS A 10 -3.08 4.99 3.54
CA CYS A 10 -3.71 3.94 4.33
C CYS A 10 -3.68 2.61 3.56
N MET A 11 -2.64 1.81 3.81
CA MET A 11 -2.37 0.56 3.10
C MET A 11 -3.08 -0.63 3.75
N LEU A 12 -3.83 -1.40 2.96
CA LEU A 12 -4.44 -2.64 3.38
C LEU A 12 -3.42 -3.78 3.33
N THR A 13 -3.27 -4.50 4.43
CA THR A 13 -2.40 -5.68 4.50
C THR A 13 -3.16 -6.87 5.05
N LYS A 14 -3.11 -7.99 4.33
CA LYS A 14 -3.70 -9.26 4.77
C LYS A 14 -2.69 -9.99 5.66
N GLY A 15 -2.99 -10.10 6.94
CA GLY A 15 -2.20 -10.91 7.88
C GLY A 15 -2.69 -12.36 7.96
N THR A 16 -1.89 -13.23 8.56
CA THR A 16 -2.23 -14.66 8.75
C THR A 16 -3.41 -14.86 9.70
N GLN A 17 -3.51 -14.04 10.76
CA GLN A 17 -4.57 -14.15 11.77
C GLN A 17 -5.62 -13.04 11.65
N ARG A 18 -5.20 -11.83 11.27
CA ARG A 18 -6.06 -10.64 11.14
C ARG A 18 -5.54 -9.73 10.05
N SER A 19 -6.46 -9.07 9.38
CA SER A 19 -6.16 -8.03 8.39
C SER A 19 -5.98 -6.68 9.08
N ILE A 20 -5.19 -5.79 8.49
CA ILE A 20 -4.87 -4.47 9.04
C ILE A 20 -4.98 -3.35 8.00
N ILE A 21 -5.22 -2.14 8.49
CA ILE A 21 -4.95 -0.89 7.78
C ILE A 21 -3.71 -0.27 8.43
N CYS A 22 -2.68 0.00 7.64
CA CYS A 22 -1.49 0.71 8.06
C CYS A 22 -1.59 2.15 7.56
N ASP A 23 -1.71 3.13 8.47
CA ASP A 23 -1.53 4.54 8.12
C ASP A 23 -0.04 4.84 8.09
N LEU A 24 0.54 4.83 6.89
CA LEU A 24 1.98 5.04 6.71
C LEU A 24 2.43 6.46 7.07
N GLN A 25 1.52 7.44 7.07
CA GLN A 25 1.86 8.83 7.36
C GLN A 25 1.92 9.08 8.86
N ARG A 26 1.04 8.46 9.64
CA ARG A 26 0.99 8.60 11.11
C ARG A 26 1.75 7.49 11.84
N GLY A 27 2.05 6.37 11.16
CA GLY A 27 2.67 5.20 11.77
C GLY A 27 1.69 4.32 12.56
N ASP A 28 0.38 4.53 12.39
CA ASP A 28 -0.66 3.83 13.12
C ASP A 28 -1.09 2.53 12.44
N ILE A 29 -1.50 1.55 13.25
CA ILE A 29 -2.00 0.25 12.78
C ILE A 29 -3.39 0.03 13.34
N TYR A 30 -4.33 -0.27 12.45
CA TYR A 30 -5.72 -0.56 12.78
C TYR A 30 -6.05 -2.00 12.42
N PHE A 31 -6.41 -2.80 13.41
CA PHE A 31 -6.91 -4.15 13.17
C PHE A 31 -8.32 -4.10 12.61
N ILE A 32 -8.57 -4.85 11.54
CA ILE A 32 -9.87 -4.93 10.89
C ILE A 32 -10.34 -6.37 10.75
N THR A 33 -11.65 -6.55 10.65
CA THR A 33 -12.25 -7.85 10.37
C THR A 33 -11.99 -8.26 8.92
N GLU A 34 -12.04 -9.57 8.63
CA GLU A 34 -11.92 -10.04 7.25
C GLU A 34 -13.05 -9.50 6.37
N ALA A 35 -14.26 -9.36 6.92
CA ALA A 35 -15.40 -8.76 6.22
C ALA A 35 -15.12 -7.31 5.80
N LEU A 36 -14.53 -6.49 6.67
CA LEU A 36 -14.15 -5.13 6.33
C LEU A 36 -13.03 -5.10 5.28
N PHE A 37 -12.05 -6.00 5.40
CA PHE A 37 -10.99 -6.14 4.40
C PHE A 37 -11.54 -6.49 3.02
N GLU A 38 -12.49 -7.42 2.93
CA GLU A 38 -13.17 -7.77 1.68
C GLU A 38 -13.92 -6.58 1.07
N ILE A 39 -14.67 -5.83 1.90
CA ILE A 39 -15.38 -4.62 1.46
C ILE A 39 -14.40 -3.61 0.84
N LEU A 40 -13.28 -3.35 1.52
CA LEU A 40 -12.29 -2.36 1.11
C LEU A 40 -11.41 -2.80 -0.07
N THR A 41 -11.41 -4.08 -0.41
CA THR A 41 -10.64 -4.63 -1.54
C THR A 41 -11.53 -4.94 -2.74
N LEU A 42 -12.49 -5.85 -2.57
CA LEU A 42 -13.35 -6.36 -3.65
C LEU A 42 -14.41 -5.35 -4.07
N TYR A 43 -14.88 -4.50 -3.15
CA TYR A 43 -15.99 -3.57 -3.38
C TYR A 43 -15.61 -2.09 -3.31
N LYS A 44 -14.31 -1.77 -3.34
CA LYS A 44 -13.74 -0.41 -3.22
C LYS A 44 -14.27 0.65 -4.19
N ASN A 45 -14.92 0.24 -5.27
CA ASN A 45 -15.47 1.13 -6.31
C ASN A 45 -17.00 1.09 -6.39
N GLN A 46 -17.67 0.44 -5.45
CA GLN A 46 -19.12 0.37 -5.35
C GLN A 46 -19.63 1.37 -4.31
N ASP A 47 -20.87 1.82 -4.48
CA ASP A 47 -21.55 2.60 -3.45
C ASP A 47 -22.02 1.69 -2.30
N ILE A 48 -22.27 2.29 -1.13
CA ILE A 48 -22.64 1.55 0.08
C ILE A 48 -23.92 0.73 -0.13
N LYS A 49 -24.91 1.24 -0.88
CA LYS A 49 -26.17 0.52 -1.11
C LYS A 49 -25.93 -0.75 -1.93
N ALA A 50 -25.06 -0.67 -2.93
CA ALA A 50 -24.65 -1.85 -3.70
C ALA A 50 -23.91 -2.88 -2.83
N ILE A 51 -23.06 -2.42 -1.91
CA ILE A 51 -22.35 -3.29 -0.96
C ILE A 51 -23.34 -4.01 -0.04
N LYS A 52 -24.23 -3.26 0.62
CA LYS A 52 -25.30 -3.80 1.50
C LYS A 52 -26.15 -4.85 0.82
N LYS A 53 -26.53 -4.60 -0.45
CA LYS A 53 -27.30 -5.55 -1.26
C LYS A 53 -26.56 -6.89 -1.47
N LYS A 54 -25.22 -6.91 -1.54
CA LYS A 54 -24.45 -8.16 -1.67
C LYS A 54 -24.53 -9.03 -0.43
N TYR A 55 -24.65 -8.42 0.74
CA TYR A 55 -24.90 -9.09 2.01
C TYR A 55 -26.41 -9.26 2.29
N LYS A 56 -27.26 -9.18 1.25
CA LYS A 56 -28.72 -9.31 1.32
C LYS A 56 -29.38 -8.34 2.33
N ASN A 57 -28.71 -7.22 2.62
CA ASN A 57 -29.08 -6.26 3.65
C ASN A 57 -29.26 -6.85 5.06
N GLN A 58 -28.60 -7.98 5.36
CA GLN A 58 -28.68 -8.64 6.67
C GLN A 58 -27.75 -8.03 7.72
N HIS A 59 -26.78 -7.22 7.28
CA HIS A 59 -25.70 -6.69 8.11
C HIS A 59 -25.50 -5.18 7.91
N ASP A 60 -26.57 -4.47 7.57
CA ASP A 60 -26.49 -3.05 7.19
C ASP A 60 -25.93 -2.16 8.30
N GLU A 61 -26.35 -2.39 9.55
CA GLU A 61 -25.85 -1.66 10.72
C GLU A 61 -24.35 -1.90 10.93
N VAL A 62 -23.90 -3.15 10.81
CA VAL A 62 -22.47 -3.51 10.93
C VAL A 62 -21.64 -2.88 9.81
N ILE A 63 -22.18 -2.84 8.59
CA ILE A 63 -21.51 -2.19 7.45
C ILE A 63 -21.41 -0.67 7.68
N ASP A 64 -22.43 -0.04 8.22
CA ASP A 64 -22.40 1.38 8.57
C ASP A 64 -21.38 1.65 9.68
N GLU A 65 -21.36 0.83 10.74
CA GLU A 65 -20.36 0.91 11.82
C GLU A 65 -18.92 0.81 11.30
N TYR A 66 -18.68 -0.03 10.28
CA TYR A 66 -17.37 -0.10 9.64
C TYR A 66 -16.97 1.20 8.95
N PHE A 67 -17.88 1.82 8.18
CA PHE A 67 -17.57 3.09 7.54
C PHE A 67 -17.43 4.23 8.55
N ASP A 68 -18.26 4.25 9.60
CA ASP A 68 -18.14 5.21 10.69
C ASP A 68 -16.81 5.07 11.42
N PHE A 69 -16.35 3.84 11.66
CA PHE A 69 -15.01 3.56 12.18
C PHE A 69 -13.93 4.17 11.27
N LEU A 70 -14.01 3.98 9.95
CA LEU A 70 -13.00 4.51 9.03
C LEU A 70 -13.01 6.05 8.98
N ILE A 71 -14.19 6.67 9.00
CA ILE A 71 -14.34 8.13 9.02
C ILE A 71 -13.82 8.72 10.32
N ARG A 72 -14.21 8.14 11.46
CA ARG A 72 -13.82 8.61 12.81
C ARG A 72 -12.31 8.57 13.03
N ASN A 73 -11.64 7.56 12.46
CA ASN A 73 -10.18 7.44 12.54
C ASN A 73 -9.45 8.14 11.40
N GLU A 74 -10.15 8.95 10.59
CA GLU A 74 -9.56 9.70 9.48
C GLU A 74 -8.80 8.80 8.47
N LEU A 75 -9.33 7.60 8.18
CA LEU A 75 -8.69 6.62 7.29
C LEU A 75 -9.17 6.72 5.83
N GLY A 76 -10.22 7.48 5.59
CA GLY A 76 -10.78 7.69 4.27
C GLY A 76 -12.01 8.59 4.30
N PHE A 77 -12.67 8.72 3.15
CA PHE A 77 -13.80 9.62 2.98
C PHE A 77 -14.72 9.17 1.84
N PHE A 78 -15.91 9.77 1.80
CA PHE A 78 -16.88 9.55 0.74
C PHE A 78 -16.70 10.56 -0.40
N THR A 79 -16.66 10.09 -1.64
CA THR A 79 -16.54 10.95 -2.83
C THR A 79 -17.32 10.42 -4.03
N ASN A 80 -17.68 11.33 -4.95
CA ASN A 80 -18.19 10.99 -6.27
C ASN A 80 -17.07 10.97 -7.34
N GLU A 81 -15.88 11.48 -7.01
CA GLU A 81 -14.78 11.70 -7.95
C GLU A 81 -13.59 10.77 -7.65
N ILE A 82 -13.80 9.45 -7.60
CA ILE A 82 -12.75 8.46 -7.27
C ILE A 82 -11.46 8.66 -8.08
N ASN A 83 -11.59 9.01 -9.35
CA ASN A 83 -10.44 9.16 -10.26
C ASN A 83 -9.46 10.28 -9.84
N ARG A 84 -9.91 11.23 -9.01
CA ARG A 84 -9.04 12.29 -8.46
C ARG A 84 -8.20 11.83 -7.27
N PHE A 85 -8.47 10.63 -6.76
CA PHE A 85 -7.80 10.06 -5.59
C PHE A 85 -7.20 8.70 -5.92
N PRO A 86 -6.26 8.63 -6.90
CA PRO A 86 -5.58 7.38 -7.22
C PRO A 86 -4.83 6.84 -5.98
N GLY A 87 -4.54 5.54 -5.98
CA GLY A 87 -3.67 4.97 -4.95
C GLY A 87 -2.23 5.47 -5.15
N ILE A 88 -1.37 5.27 -4.13
CA ILE A 88 0.07 5.49 -4.28
C ILE A 88 0.58 4.62 -5.43
N ASN A 89 1.37 5.21 -6.33
CA ASN A 89 2.17 4.41 -7.27
C ASN A 89 3.34 3.80 -6.49
N LEU A 90 3.40 2.48 -6.44
CA LEU A 90 4.47 1.72 -5.76
C LEU A 90 5.62 1.35 -6.70
N GLU A 91 5.56 1.79 -7.96
CA GLU A 91 6.69 1.66 -8.88
C GLU A 91 7.89 2.43 -8.31
N TRP A 92 9.00 1.71 -8.20
CA TRP A 92 10.28 2.29 -7.82
C TRP A 92 10.86 3.02 -9.03
N ASP A 93 10.80 4.35 -8.98
CA ASP A 93 11.43 5.21 -9.98
C ASP A 93 12.80 5.66 -9.46
N PHE A 94 13.86 5.12 -10.05
CA PHE A 94 15.24 5.46 -9.71
C PHE A 94 16.01 5.76 -10.99
N ALA A 95 16.71 6.88 -10.99
CA ALA A 95 17.39 7.43 -12.16
C ALA A 95 18.66 6.66 -12.58
N GLY A 96 18.97 5.52 -11.96
CA GLY A 96 20.16 4.71 -12.23
C GLY A 96 19.84 3.24 -12.49
N ILE A 97 20.78 2.52 -13.09
CA ILE A 97 20.62 1.08 -13.39
C ILE A 97 20.86 0.24 -12.12
N VAL A 98 21.78 0.69 -11.26
CA VAL A 98 22.14 0.01 -10.00
C VAL A 98 22.14 1.03 -8.86
N SER A 99 21.39 0.75 -7.79
CA SER A 99 21.38 1.59 -6.59
C SER A 99 22.40 1.14 -5.54
N ASN A 100 22.65 -0.18 -5.45
CA ASN A 100 23.51 -0.80 -4.47
C ASN A 100 24.10 -2.10 -5.05
N ALA A 101 25.29 -2.49 -4.60
CA ALA A 101 25.91 -3.78 -4.92
C ALA A 101 26.47 -4.43 -3.64
N ILE A 102 26.30 -5.75 -3.51
CA ILE A 102 26.91 -6.56 -2.45
C ILE A 102 27.99 -7.41 -3.13
N ILE A 103 29.22 -7.32 -2.65
CA ILE A 103 30.37 -8.03 -3.22
C ILE A 103 30.83 -9.07 -2.18
N GLU A 104 30.75 -10.34 -2.55
CA GLU A 104 31.30 -11.45 -1.77
C GLU A 104 32.65 -11.85 -2.35
N ILE A 105 33.65 -11.98 -1.48
CA ILE A 105 35.04 -12.26 -1.88
C ILE A 105 35.64 -13.28 -0.91
N ASP A 106 36.11 -14.40 -1.44
CA ASP A 106 36.77 -15.45 -0.65
C ASP A 106 38.21 -15.10 -0.26
N ASP A 107 38.93 -14.36 -1.11
CA ASP A 107 40.30 -13.87 -0.85
C ASP A 107 40.48 -12.43 -1.36
N ILE A 108 41.09 -11.56 -0.55
CA ILE A 108 41.17 -10.12 -0.81
C ILE A 108 42.29 -9.85 -1.81
N GLU A 109 41.96 -9.98 -3.09
CA GLU A 109 42.79 -9.50 -4.18
C GLU A 109 42.36 -8.09 -4.58
N ILE A 110 43.20 -7.11 -4.24
CA ILE A 110 42.91 -5.67 -4.40
C ILE A 110 42.57 -5.30 -5.85
N ASP A 111 43.26 -5.88 -6.84
CA ASP A 111 43.03 -5.61 -8.26
C ASP A 111 41.64 -6.05 -8.74
N SER A 112 41.13 -7.15 -8.18
CA SER A 112 39.80 -7.68 -8.48
C SER A 112 38.71 -6.76 -7.93
N ILE A 113 38.92 -6.18 -6.74
CA ILE A 113 38.04 -5.17 -6.14
C ILE A 113 37.98 -3.91 -7.00
N PHE A 114 39.15 -3.38 -7.41
CA PHE A 114 39.19 -2.18 -8.24
C PHE A 114 38.45 -2.37 -9.57
N LYS A 115 38.60 -3.52 -10.23
CA LYS A 115 37.87 -3.83 -11.46
C LYS A 115 36.35 -3.82 -11.26
N ILE A 116 35.87 -4.42 -10.17
CA ILE A 116 34.43 -4.48 -9.86
C ILE A 116 33.90 -3.06 -9.60
N ILE A 117 34.61 -2.24 -8.83
CA ILE A 117 34.22 -0.85 -8.56
C ILE A 117 34.16 -0.05 -9.86
N THR A 118 35.16 -0.17 -10.74
CA THR A 118 35.15 0.52 -12.04
C THR A 118 33.94 0.12 -12.88
N GLN A 119 33.65 -1.18 -12.97
CA GLN A 119 32.48 -1.67 -13.72
C GLN A 119 31.16 -1.15 -13.15
N LEU A 120 31.03 -1.05 -11.82
CA LEU A 120 29.84 -0.50 -11.15
C LEU A 120 29.67 0.99 -11.44
N ASN A 121 30.77 1.75 -11.46
CA ASN A 121 30.74 3.17 -11.83
C ASN A 121 30.31 3.37 -13.29
N ASP A 122 30.80 2.53 -14.21
CA ASP A 122 30.51 2.62 -15.65
C ASP A 122 29.02 2.38 -15.98
N ILE A 123 28.32 1.58 -15.17
CA ILE A 123 26.87 1.31 -15.33
C ILE A 123 25.97 2.29 -14.55
N GLY A 124 26.54 3.37 -14.00
CA GLY A 124 25.79 4.43 -13.33
C GLY A 124 25.54 4.20 -11.84
N GLY A 125 26.28 3.30 -11.20
CA GLY A 125 26.35 3.20 -9.75
C GLY A 125 27.31 4.26 -9.21
N PHE A 126 26.80 5.39 -8.72
CA PHE A 126 27.53 6.44 -7.99
C PHE A 126 28.81 7.00 -8.66
N VAL A 127 28.74 8.25 -9.12
CA VAL A 127 29.93 9.10 -9.21
C VAL A 127 30.06 9.82 -7.86
N ALA A 128 31.15 9.55 -7.14
CA ALA A 128 31.53 10.30 -5.94
C ALA A 128 31.90 11.75 -6.28
#